data_AF-A0A971FMW6-F1
#
_entry.id   AF-A0A971FMW6-F1
#
_cell.length_a   1.000
_cell.length_b   1.000
_cell.length_c   1.000
_cell.angle_alpha   90.00
_cell.angle_beta   90.00
_cell.angle_gamma   90.00
#
_symmetry.space_group_name_H-M   'P 1'
#
loop_
_entity.id
_entity.type
_entity.pdbx_description
1 polymer ?
#
loop_
_entity_poly.entity_id
_entity_poly.type
_entity_poly.pdbx_seq_one_letter_code
_entity_poly.pdbx_strand_id
1 'polypeptide(L)' 'MVFSSLIFLYAFLPACLLFYLAAGSMKAKNTVLLIFSLFFYAWGEPIWVVLMIITGIMIHWAGLRIDR' A
#
# COMPACT_ATOMS: atom_id res chain seq x y z
N MET A 1 1.58 -0.30 -12.22
CA MET A 1 0.86 -1.28 -13.05
C MET A 1 -0.35 -0.59 -13.68
N VAL A 2 -0.76 -0.97 -14.89
CA VAL A 2 -2.11 -0.66 -15.37
C VAL A 2 -3.07 -1.67 -14.75
N PHE A 3 -4.22 -1.21 -14.26
CA PHE A 3 -5.22 -2.01 -13.54
C PHE A 3 -5.72 -3.22 -14.36
N SER A 4 -5.64 -3.14 -15.68
CA SER A 4 -6.04 -4.18 -16.63
C SER A 4 -4.91 -5.14 -17.04
N SER A 5 -3.74 -5.09 -16.40
CA SER A 5 -2.64 -6.00 -16.73
C SER A 5 -2.94 -7.45 -16.30
N LEU A 6 -2.56 -8.42 -17.15
CA LEU A 6 -2.68 -9.86 -16.85
C LEU A 6 -1.99 -10.25 -15.54
N ILE A 7 -0.83 -9.64 -15.27
CA ILE A 7 -0.05 -9.85 -14.04
C ILE A 7 -0.84 -9.37 -12.82
N PHE A 8 -1.55 -8.25 -12.92
CA PHE A 8 -2.39 -7.77 -11.82
C PHE A 8 -3.53 -8.75 -11.53
N LEU A 9 -4.26 -9.16 -12.58
CA LEU A 9 -5.47 -9.95 -12.42
C LEU A 9 -5.19 -11.39 -11.98
N TYR A 10 -4.12 -12.01 -12.48
CA TYR A 10 -3.82 -13.43 -12.23
C TYR A 10 -2.72 -13.68 -11.19
N ALA A 11 -1.88 -12.70 -10.86
CA ALA A 11 -0.85 -12.88 -9.84
C ALA A 11 -1.10 -11.99 -8.62
N PHE A 12 -1.25 -10.68 -8.83
CA PHE A 12 -1.35 -9.73 -7.72
C PHE A 12 -2.65 -9.88 -6.92
N LEU A 13 -3.81 -9.92 -7.60
CA LEU A 13 -5.12 -10.04 -6.95
C LEU A 13 -5.27 -11.33 -6.13
N PRO A 14 -5.01 -12.54 -6.68
CA PRO A 14 -5.11 -13.76 -5.88
C PRO A 14 -4.09 -13.80 -4.74
N ALA A 15 -2.87 -13.30 -4.93
CA ALA A 15 -1.90 -13.18 -3.84
C ALA A 15 -2.43 -12.27 -2.72
N CYS A 16 -2.93 -11.08 -3.06
CA CYS A 16 -3.50 -10.13 -2.09
C CYS A 16 -4.63 -10.77 -1.29
N LEU A 17 -5.55 -11.47 -1.95
CA LEU A 17 -6.65 -12.17 -1.28
C LEU A 17 -6.15 -13.31 -0.39
N LEU A 18 -5.18 -14.11 -0.84
CA LEU A 18 -4.59 -15.19 -0.03
C LEU A 18 -3.99 -14.65 1.27
N PHE A 19 -3.15 -13.62 1.20
CA PHE A 19 -2.55 -13.01 2.39
C PHE A 19 -3.60 -12.32 3.28
N TYR A 20 -4.63 -11.71 2.69
CA TYR A 20 -5.72 -11.09 3.44
C TYR A 20 -6.55 -12.13 4.21
N LEU A 21 -6.84 -13.28 3.59
CA LEU A 21 -7.57 -14.38 4.22
C LEU A 21 -6.72 -15.12 5.27
N ALA A 22 -5.42 -15.25 5.04
CA ALA A 22 -4.47 -15.82 6.01
C ALA A 22 -4.26 -14.93 7.24
N ALA A 23 -4.55 -13.63 7.14
CA ALA A 23 -4.42 -12.70 8.25
C ALA A 23 -5.57 -12.89 9.27
N GLY A 24 -5.26 -13.51 10.42
CA GLY A 24 -6.24 -13.81 11.48
C GLY A 24 -6.68 -12.61 12.32
N SER A 25 -6.04 -11.44 12.20
CA SER A 25 -6.36 -10.23 12.99
C SER A 25 -6.64 -9.03 12.09
N MET A 26 -7.53 -8.14 12.53
CA MET A 26 -7.87 -6.90 11.81
C MET A 26 -6.64 -6.02 11.55
N LYS A 27 -5.69 -5.97 12.50
CA LYS A 27 -4.43 -5.24 12.29
C LYS A 27 -3.60 -5.85 11.16
N ALA A 28 -3.47 -7.18 11.14
CA ALA A 28 -2.72 -7.89 10.11
C ALA A 28 -3.37 -7.71 8.73
N LYS A 29 -4.70 -7.76 8.63
CA LYS A 29 -5.44 -7.50 7.38
C LYS A 29 -5.15 -6.11 6.82
N ASN A 30 -5.16 -5.08 7.67
CA ASN A 30 -4.83 -3.72 7.26
C ASN A 30 -3.37 -3.59 6.82
N THR A 31 -2.44 -4.25 7.53
CA THR A 31 -1.03 -4.25 7.14
C THR A 31 -0.81 -4.93 5.78
N VAL A 32 -1.45 -6.08 5.54
CA VAL A 32 -1.38 -6.78 4.24
C VAL A 32 -1.91 -5.88 3.13
N LEU A 33 -3.09 -5.28 3.32
CA LEU A 33 -3.67 -4.36 2.33
C LEU A 33 -2.73 -3.19 2.05
N LEU A 34 -2.17 -2.57 3.09
CA LEU A 34 -1.24 -1.44 2.95
C LEU A 34 0.00 -1.83 2.14
N ILE A 35 0.63 -2.96 2.45
CA ILE A 35 1.82 -3.45 1.74
C ILE A 35 1.51 -3.72 0.27
N PHE A 36 0.42 -4.45 -0.01
CA PHE A 36 -0.01 -4.73 -1.39
C PHE A 36 -0.33 -3.45 -2.16
N SER A 37 -1.01 -2.47 -1.52
CA SER A 37 -1.28 -1.17 -2.13
C SER A 37 0.01 -0.40 -2.47
N LEU A 38 1.02 -0.40 -1.60
CA LEU A 38 2.31 0.22 -1.87
C LEU A 38 3.02 -0.45 -3.07
N PHE A 39 3.06 -1.79 -3.10
CA PHE A 39 3.67 -2.52 -4.22
C PHE A 39 2.95 -2.25 -5.55
N PHE A 40 1.62 -2.19 -5.55
CA PHE A 40 0.84 -1.86 -6.73
C PHE A 40 1.18 -0.47 -7.28
N TYR A 41 1.28 0.52 -6.39
CA TYR A 41 1.62 1.89 -6.75
C TYR A 41 3.07 2.01 -7.24
N ALA A 42 3.99 1.26 -6.63
CA ALA A 42 5.43 1.33 -6.94
C ALA A 42 5.78 0.68 -8.28
N TRP A 43 4.93 -0.19 -8.81
CA TRP A 43 5.24 -0.97 -10.01
C TRP A 43 5.34 -0.15 -11.31
N GLY A 44 4.69 1.00 -11.38
CA GLY A 44 4.84 1.90 -12.52
C GLY A 44 6.02 2.85 -12.32
N GLU A 45 5.96 3.59 -11.21
CA GLU A 45 6.91 4.67 -10.94
C GLU A 45 7.30 4.64 -9.46
N PRO A 46 8.34 3.88 -9.08
CA PRO A 46 8.69 3.65 -7.68
C PRO A 46 9.16 4.94 -6.98
N ILE A 47 9.73 5.89 -7.74
CA ILE A 47 10.24 7.16 -7.23
C ILE A 47 9.12 8.01 -6.61
N TRP A 48 7.94 8.08 -7.25
CA TRP A 48 6.82 8.87 -6.74
C TRP A 48 6.19 8.25 -5.49
N VAL A 49 6.26 6.93 -5.34
CA VAL A 49 5.79 6.25 -4.12
C VAL A 49 6.68 6.61 -2.94
N VAL A 50 7.99 6.65 -3.13
CA VAL A 50 8.93 7.10 -2.08
C VAL A 50 8.62 8.54 -1.72
N LEU A 51 8.40 9.42 -2.71
CA LEU A 51 8.02 10.80 -2.45
C LEU A 51 6.70 10.89 -1.67
N MET A 52 5.67 10.14 -2.05
CA MET A 52 4.36 10.08 -1.38
C MET A 52 4.48 9.63 0.08
N ILE A 53 5.32 8.63 0.36
CA ILE A 53 5.54 8.16 1.74
C ILE A 53 6.22 9.25 2.56
N ILE A 54 7.27 9.88 2.03
CA ILE A 54 7.99 10.95 2.72
C ILE A 54 7.06 12.14 2.98
N THR A 55 6.30 12.60 1.98
CA THR A 55 5.36 13.72 2.15
C THR A 55 4.23 13.39 3.12
N GLY A 56 3.69 12.16 3.07
CA GLY A 56 2.67 11.71 4.01
C GLY A 56 3.16 11.73 5.47
N ILE A 57 4.38 11.26 5.71
CA ILE A 57 5.01 11.32 7.05
C ILE A 57 5.22 12.78 7.47
N MET A 58 5.76 13.63 6.59
CA MET A 58 5.98 15.05 6.90
C MET A 58 4.67 15.78 7.25
N ILE A 59 3.60 15.56 6.50
CA ILE A 59 2.29 16.16 6.75
C ILE A 59 1.72 15.65 8.08
N HIS A 60 1.84 14.35 8.36
CA HIS A 60 1.40 13.79 9.64
C HIS A 60 2.16 14.40 10.83
N TRP A 61 3.48 14.54 10.72
CA TRP A 61 4.32 15.19 11.72
C TRP A 61 3.98 16.68 11.91
N ALA A 62 3.73 17.40 10.82
CA ALA A 62 3.29 18.79 10.87
C ALA A 62 1.92 18.91 11.57
N GLY A 63 0.96 18.03 11.25
CA GLY A 63 -0.35 17.98 11.91
C GLY A 63 -0.24 17.73 13.42
N LEU A 64 0.60 16.79 13.86
CA LEU A 64 0.87 16.55 15.28
C LEU A 64 1.49 17.74 16.01
N ARG A 65 2.19 18.64 15.30
CA ARG A 65 2.75 19.87 15.85
C ARG A 65 1.78 21.05 15.84
N ILE A 66 0.71 20.99 15.06
CA ILE A 66 -0.36 22.00 15.06
C ILE A 66 -1.37 21.70 16.17
N ASP A 67 -1.59 20.42 16.47
CA ASP A 67 -2.49 19.95 17.54
C ASP A 67 -1.88 20.09 18.95
N ARG A 68 -0.59 20.45 19.07
CA ARG A 68 0.10 20.79 20.31
C ARG A 68 0.38 22.28 20.40
#